data_AF-V9DE76-F1
#
_entry.id   AF-V9DE76-F1
#
_cell.length_a   1.000
_cell.length_b   1.000
_cell.length_c   1.000
_cell.angle_alpha   90.00
_cell.angle_beta   90.00
_cell.angle_gamma   90.00
#
_symmetry.space_group_name_H-M   'P 1'
#
loop_
_entity.id
_entity.type
_entity.pdbx_description
1 polymer ?
#
loop_
_entity_poly.entity_id
_entity_poly.type
_entity_poly.pdbx_seq_one_letter_code
_entity_poly.pdbx_strand_id
1 'polypeptide(L)'
;MPAAKTGKEVEVSRVLEKVAGSRSPPVPLTSVALAYVMHKGPYVTPVVGGRKISHLRQNIEALTIRLTPDEMDAIDSAYPFDVGFPMNCISGNNPKGAKGPEDIALTYRMGHFDFVKGQQPILPPLGVEKLSDEEKAKVLGYALSE
;
A
#
# COMPACT_ATOMS: atom_id res chain seq x y z
N MET A 1 -2.10 12.78 -16.86
CA MET A 1 -3.06 13.04 -15.78
C MET A 1 -4.26 12.11 -15.96
N PRO A 2 -4.52 11.15 -15.05
CA PRO A 2 -5.81 10.48 -15.03
C PRO A 2 -6.89 11.54 -14.81
N ALA A 3 -8.00 11.45 -15.53
CA ALA A 3 -9.06 12.45 -15.52
C ALA A 3 -9.88 12.37 -14.22
N ALA A 4 -9.27 12.68 -13.08
CA ALA A 4 -9.98 12.81 -11.81
C ALA A 4 -10.77 14.12 -11.82
N LYS A 5 -12.05 14.03 -12.17
CA LYS A 5 -12.99 15.16 -12.13
C LYS A 5 -13.54 15.28 -10.70
N THR A 6 -12.89 16.13 -9.88
CA THR A 6 -13.33 16.63 -8.55
C THR A 6 -13.72 15.60 -7.48
N GLY A 7 -13.00 15.55 -6.35
CA GLY A 7 -13.36 14.74 -5.16
C GLY A 7 -12.16 14.19 -4.38
N LYS A 8 -12.42 13.23 -3.47
CA LYS A 8 -11.42 12.55 -2.62
C LYS A 8 -10.30 11.84 -3.42
N GLU A 9 -10.62 11.33 -4.60
CA GLU A 9 -9.68 10.69 -5.54
C GLU A 9 -8.48 11.61 -5.88
N VAL A 10 -8.73 12.93 -5.98
CA VAL A 10 -7.68 13.91 -6.29
C VAL A 10 -6.70 14.06 -5.12
N GLU A 11 -7.21 13.98 -3.89
CA GLU A 11 -6.40 14.06 -2.67
C GLU A 11 -5.49 12.84 -2.56
N VAL A 12 -6.04 11.64 -2.78
CA VAL A 12 -5.29 10.38 -2.84
C VAL A 12 -4.24 10.43 -3.96
N SER A 13 -4.64 10.85 -5.16
CA SER A 13 -3.71 10.97 -6.30
C SER A 13 -2.54 11.90 -5.99
N ARG A 14 -2.78 13.04 -5.31
CA ARG A 14 -1.73 13.99 -4.92
C ARG A 14 -0.74 13.38 -3.93
N VAL A 15 -1.23 12.60 -2.96
CA VAL A 15 -0.36 11.91 -2.00
C VAL A 15 0.46 10.84 -2.70
N LEU A 16 -0.16 10.04 -3.57
CA LEU A 16 0.53 9.03 -4.36
C LEU A 16 1.60 9.66 -5.27
N GLU A 17 1.31 10.80 -5.90
CA GLU A 17 2.29 11.54 -6.73
C GLU A 17 3.48 12.03 -5.89
N LYS A 18 3.22 12.52 -4.68
CA LYS A 18 4.27 12.94 -3.75
C LYS A 18 5.18 11.75 -3.37
N VAL A 19 4.60 10.61 -3.02
CA VAL A 19 5.35 9.38 -2.66
C VAL A 19 6.15 8.86 -3.85
N ALA A 20 5.54 8.84 -5.04
CA ALA A 20 6.21 8.42 -6.28
C ALA A 20 7.40 9.32 -6.63
N GLY A 21 7.23 10.64 -6.47
CA GLY A 21 8.26 11.64 -6.76
C GLY A 21 9.37 11.74 -5.70
N SER A 22 9.13 11.34 -4.45
CA SER A 22 10.17 11.32 -3.40
C SER A 22 11.16 10.17 -3.54
N ARG A 23 10.87 9.19 -4.41
CA ARG A 23 11.74 8.03 -4.65
C ARG A 23 12.86 8.38 -5.62
N SER A 24 13.97 7.66 -5.49
CA SER A 24 15.15 7.82 -6.34
C SER A 24 15.56 6.45 -6.91
N PRO A 25 15.31 6.18 -8.21
CA PRO A 25 14.66 7.06 -9.20
C PRO A 25 13.15 7.26 -8.94
N PRO A 26 12.54 8.33 -9.50
CA PRO A 26 11.09 8.49 -9.47
C PRO A 26 10.40 7.31 -10.17
N VAL A 27 9.36 6.78 -9.53
CA VAL A 27 8.60 5.64 -10.04
C VAL A 27 7.26 6.10 -10.60
N PRO A 28 6.61 5.32 -11.48
CA PRO A 28 5.25 5.60 -11.91
C PRO A 28 4.26 5.58 -10.74
N LEU A 29 3.33 6.52 -10.74
CA LEU A 29 2.23 6.60 -9.77
C LEU A 29 1.47 5.28 -9.62
N THR A 30 1.21 4.61 -10.75
CA THR A 30 0.46 3.36 -10.82
C THR A 30 1.20 2.23 -10.13
N SER A 31 2.53 2.23 -10.16
CA SER A 31 3.36 1.23 -9.48
C SER A 31 3.27 1.38 -7.96
N VAL A 32 3.26 2.62 -7.45
CA VAL A 32 3.02 2.92 -6.02
C VAL A 32 1.62 2.48 -5.60
N ALA A 33 0.60 2.75 -6.42
CA ALA A 33 -0.77 2.35 -6.14
C ALA A 33 -0.93 0.82 -6.06
N LEU A 34 -0.29 0.07 -6.97
CA LEU A 34 -0.29 -1.40 -6.93
C LEU A 34 0.45 -1.93 -5.70
N ALA A 35 1.61 -1.36 -5.36
CA ALA A 35 2.34 -1.71 -4.15
C ALA A 35 1.51 -1.47 -2.90
N TYR A 36 0.84 -0.32 -2.80
CA TYR A 36 -0.07 0.02 -1.71
C TYR A 36 -1.16 -1.04 -1.51
N VAL A 37 -1.83 -1.47 -2.58
CA VAL A 37 -2.87 -2.52 -2.50
C VAL A 37 -2.27 -3.85 -2.03
N MET A 38 -1.12 -4.27 -2.56
CA MET A 38 -0.44 -5.50 -2.12
C MET A 38 0.02 -5.44 -0.67
N HIS A 39 0.35 -4.24 -0.16
CA HIS A 39 0.83 -4.04 1.22
C HIS A 39 -0.32 -3.95 2.25
N LYS A 40 -1.59 -3.93 1.83
CA LYS A 40 -2.73 -3.86 2.75
C LYS A 40 -3.04 -5.18 3.45
N GLY A 41 -2.68 -6.31 2.85
CA GLY A 41 -2.98 -7.60 3.42
C GLY A 41 -2.21 -8.74 2.75
N PRO A 42 -2.22 -9.93 3.36
CA PRO A 42 -1.58 -11.11 2.78
C PRO A 42 -2.34 -11.60 1.55
N TYR A 43 -1.62 -12.23 0.61
CA TYR A 43 -2.20 -12.90 -0.56
C TYR A 43 -3.09 -12.00 -1.45
N VAL A 44 -2.81 -10.70 -1.47
CA VAL A 44 -3.50 -9.76 -2.35
C VAL A 44 -2.77 -9.68 -3.68
N THR A 45 -3.40 -10.19 -4.74
CA THR A 45 -2.93 -10.06 -6.12
C THR A 45 -3.89 -9.17 -6.92
N PRO A 46 -3.57 -7.89 -7.15
CA PRO A 46 -4.47 -7.00 -7.88
C PRO A 46 -4.62 -7.46 -9.34
N VAL A 47 -5.85 -7.39 -9.86
CA VAL A 47 -6.10 -7.63 -11.28
C VAL A 47 -5.59 -6.43 -12.08
N VAL A 48 -4.50 -6.62 -12.81
CA VAL A 48 -3.87 -5.56 -13.60
C VAL A 48 -4.30 -5.64 -15.06
N GLY A 49 -4.72 -4.50 -15.62
CA GLY A 49 -5.09 -4.36 -17.03
C GLY A 49 -4.14 -3.42 -17.77
N GLY A 50 -3.92 -3.66 -19.06
CA GLY A 50 -3.09 -2.80 -19.89
C GLY A 50 -3.22 -3.14 -21.36
N ARG A 51 -3.13 -2.12 -22.22
CA ARG A 51 -3.12 -2.29 -23.70
C ARG A 51 -1.77 -1.91 -24.32
N LYS A 52 -0.78 -1.57 -23.50
CA LYS A 52 0.54 -1.11 -23.91
C LYS A 52 1.59 -1.88 -23.12
N ILE A 53 2.70 -2.23 -23.78
CA ILE A 53 3.84 -2.90 -23.16
C ILE A 53 4.40 -2.05 -22.00
N SER A 54 4.36 -0.72 -22.13
CA SER A 54 4.78 0.19 -21.06
C SER A 54 4.00 -0.03 -19.76
N HIS A 55 2.68 -0.26 -19.82
CA HIS A 55 1.89 -0.51 -18.61
C HIS A 55 2.29 -1.83 -17.96
N LEU A 56 2.57 -2.86 -18.75
CA LEU A 56 3.05 -4.16 -18.24
C LEU A 56 4.38 -4.00 -17.48
N ARG A 57 5.33 -3.25 -18.05
CA ARG A 57 6.61 -2.96 -17.39
C ARG A 57 6.43 -2.19 -16.08
N GLN A 58 5.56 -1.19 -16.05
CA GLN A 58 5.24 -0.42 -14.83
C GLN A 58 4.57 -1.28 -13.75
N ASN A 59 3.73 -2.24 -14.15
CA ASN A 59 3.11 -3.17 -13.21
C ASN A 59 4.14 -4.13 -12.59
N ILE A 60 5.12 -4.59 -13.37
CA ILE A 60 6.24 -5.41 -12.86
C ILE A 60 7.10 -4.60 -11.89
N GLU A 61 7.38 -3.33 -12.21
CA GLU A 61 8.15 -2.42 -11.34
C GLU A 61 7.52 -2.30 -9.94
N ALA A 62 6.18 -2.37 -9.84
CA ALA A 62 5.47 -2.36 -8.55
C ALA A 62 5.88 -3.49 -7.60
N LEU A 63 6.34 -4.63 -8.12
CA LEU A 63 6.81 -5.77 -7.32
C LEU A 63 8.12 -5.48 -6.59
N THR A 64 8.85 -4.44 -7.00
CA THR A 64 10.11 -4.02 -6.36
C THR A 64 9.88 -2.98 -5.27
N ILE A 65 8.73 -2.30 -5.29
CA ILE A 65 8.42 -1.17 -4.42
C ILE A 65 8.03 -1.68 -3.04
N ARG A 66 8.80 -1.27 -2.02
CA ARG A 66 8.45 -1.47 -0.62
C ARG A 66 8.04 -0.15 0.02
N LEU A 67 6.78 -0.02 0.40
CA LEU A 67 6.28 1.18 1.09
C LEU A 67 6.62 1.12 2.58
N THR A 68 7.09 2.25 3.11
CA THR A 68 7.33 2.46 4.53
C THR A 68 6.01 2.62 5.29
N PRO A 69 5.98 2.38 6.62
CA PRO A 69 4.79 2.65 7.43
C PRO A 69 4.29 4.09 7.30
N ASP A 70 5.19 5.06 7.19
CA ASP A 70 4.85 6.48 7.05
C ASP A 70 4.24 6.79 5.67
N GLU A 71 4.77 6.19 4.59
CA GLU A 71 4.17 6.30 3.26
C GLU A 71 2.77 5.67 3.23
N MET A 72 2.59 4.50 3.86
CA MET A 72 1.29 3.84 3.98
C MET A 72 0.31 4.71 4.77
N ASP A 73 0.74 5.27 5.89
CA ASP A 73 -0.10 6.14 6.72
C ASP A 73 -0.46 7.45 6.01
N ALA A 74 0.47 8.01 5.23
CA ALA A 74 0.21 9.20 4.42
C ALA A 74 -0.87 8.93 3.36
N ILE A 75 -0.81 7.78 2.67
CA ILE A 75 -1.82 7.38 1.68
C ILE A 75 -3.17 7.14 2.37
N ASP A 76 -3.19 6.48 3.53
CA ASP A 76 -4.40 6.21 4.31
C ASP A 76 -5.07 7.48 4.85
N SER A 77 -4.25 8.49 5.17
CA SER A 77 -4.69 9.79 5.67
C SER A 77 -5.01 10.79 4.55
N ALA A 78 -4.93 10.39 3.28
CA ALA A 78 -5.10 11.31 2.17
C ALA A 78 -6.46 12.03 2.19
N TYR A 79 -7.48 11.37 2.73
CA TYR A 79 -8.77 11.97 3.05
C TYR A 79 -9.30 11.40 4.38
N PRO A 80 -10.18 12.12 5.10
CA PRO A 80 -10.81 11.61 6.31
C PRO A 80 -11.83 10.52 5.94
N PHE A 81 -11.42 9.26 5.99
CA PHE A 81 -12.30 8.12 5.84
C PHE A 81 -13.19 7.97 7.07
N ASP A 82 -14.51 7.94 6.86
CA ASP A 82 -15.47 7.65 7.92
C ASP A 82 -15.75 6.14 7.91
N VAL A 83 -15.30 5.45 8.95
CA VAL A 83 -15.53 4.01 9.14
C VAL A 83 -17.01 3.68 9.43
N GLY A 84 -17.83 4.67 9.78
CA GLY A 84 -19.25 4.53 10.05
C GLY A 84 -19.58 3.79 11.36
N PHE A 85 -20.86 3.77 11.72
CA PHE A 85 -21.35 3.02 12.88
C PHE A 85 -21.43 1.51 12.57
N PRO A 86 -21.03 0.61 13.50
CA PRO A 86 -20.57 0.86 14.88
C PRO A 86 -19.05 1.03 15.02
N MET A 87 -18.28 0.95 13.93
CA MET A 87 -16.82 0.98 14.03
C MET A 87 -16.29 2.32 14.55
N ASN A 88 -17.00 3.41 14.31
CA ASN A 88 -16.69 4.74 14.83
C ASN A 88 -16.88 4.87 16.36
N CYS A 89 -17.70 4.03 16.99
CA CYS A 89 -17.87 4.01 18.43
C CYS A 89 -16.98 2.96 19.11
N ILE A 90 -16.74 1.82 18.44
CA ILE A 90 -15.91 0.74 18.96
C ILE A 90 -14.42 1.11 18.88
N SER A 91 -13.97 1.66 17.75
CA SER A 91 -12.55 1.96 17.48
C SER A 91 -12.10 3.29 18.10
N GLY A 92 -12.58 3.62 19.30
CA GLY A 92 -12.52 4.97 19.88
C GLY A 92 -11.15 5.66 19.86
N ASN A 93 -10.05 4.91 19.92
CA ASN A 93 -8.69 5.47 19.89
C ASN A 93 -8.07 5.55 18.47
N ASN A 94 -8.68 4.91 17.48
CA ASN A 94 -8.17 4.85 16.12
C ASN A 94 -9.28 5.14 15.10
N PRO A 95 -9.32 6.36 14.53
CA PRO A 95 -10.34 6.75 13.56
C PRO A 95 -10.29 5.94 12.26
N LYS A 96 -9.19 5.21 11.99
CA LYS A 96 -9.02 4.35 10.82
C LYS A 96 -9.53 2.92 11.04
N GLY A 97 -10.10 2.63 12.21
CA GLY A 97 -10.58 1.32 12.62
C GLY A 97 -9.58 0.57 13.49
N ALA A 98 -10.11 -0.23 14.41
CA ALA A 98 -9.31 -0.97 15.38
C ALA A 98 -8.42 -2.03 14.72
N LYS A 99 -7.11 -1.98 14.97
CA LYS A 99 -6.12 -2.98 14.55
C LYS A 99 -5.82 -4.01 15.64
N GLY A 100 -6.10 -3.67 16.89
CA GLY A 100 -5.91 -4.53 18.06
C GLY A 100 -6.79 -4.11 19.23
N PRO A 101 -6.75 -4.86 20.35
CA PRO A 101 -7.49 -4.56 21.57
C PRO A 101 -7.18 -3.17 22.16
N GLU A 102 -6.02 -2.60 21.88
CA GLU A 102 -5.61 -1.25 22.30
C GLU A 102 -6.41 -0.13 21.62
N ASP A 103 -6.97 -0.39 20.43
CA ASP A 103 -7.75 0.59 19.68
C ASP A 103 -9.24 0.57 20.07
N ILE A 104 -9.68 -0.49 20.75
CA ILE A 104 -11.06 -0.71 21.15
C ILE A 104 -11.34 -0.01 22.47
N ALA A 105 -12.35 0.87 22.48
CA ALA A 105 -12.67 1.72 23.63
C ALA A 105 -12.94 0.95 24.94
N LEU A 106 -13.51 -0.25 24.84
CA LEU A 106 -13.81 -1.10 25.99
C LEU A 106 -12.56 -1.77 26.55
N THR A 107 -11.74 -2.39 25.70
CA THR A 107 -10.58 -3.19 26.14
C THR A 107 -9.37 -2.33 26.46
N TYR A 108 -9.18 -1.18 25.82
CA TYR A 108 -8.05 -0.29 26.11
C TYR A 108 -7.94 0.07 27.61
N ARG A 109 -9.08 0.22 28.29
CA ARG A 109 -9.12 0.54 29.73
C ARG A 109 -8.95 -0.67 30.66
N MET A 110 -9.03 -1.89 30.14
CA MET A 110 -8.98 -3.12 30.92
C MET A 110 -7.55 -3.63 31.15
N GLY A 111 -6.55 -3.01 30.53
CA GLY A 111 -5.14 -3.33 30.71
C GLY A 111 -4.42 -3.63 29.39
N HIS A 112 -3.22 -4.19 29.50
CA HIS A 112 -2.47 -4.69 28.35
C HIS A 112 -3.00 -6.07 27.96
N PHE A 113 -3.32 -6.25 26.68
CA PHE A 113 -3.73 -7.54 26.13
C PHE A 113 -2.64 -8.09 25.25
N ASP A 114 -2.20 -9.31 25.55
CA ASP A 114 -1.40 -10.10 24.63
C ASP A 114 -2.33 -10.77 23.62
N PHE A 115 -2.13 -10.48 22.33
CA PHE A 115 -2.90 -11.09 21.26
C PHE A 115 -1.99 -11.49 20.09
N VAL A 116 -2.43 -12.49 19.33
CA VAL A 116 -1.74 -12.92 18.13
C VAL A 116 -2.02 -11.89 17.03
N LYS A 117 -0.96 -11.25 16.52
CA LYS A 117 -1.08 -10.32 15.40
C LYS A 117 -1.67 -11.02 14.18
N GLY A 118 -2.56 -10.33 13.48
CA GLY A 118 -3.07 -10.80 12.19
C GLY A 118 -1.95 -11.01 11.18
N GLN A 119 -2.23 -11.83 10.18
CA GLN A 119 -1.27 -12.14 9.13
C GLN A 119 -0.86 -10.86 8.38
N GLN A 120 0.45 -10.68 8.19
CA GLN A 120 1.03 -9.48 7.58
C GLN A 120 1.14 -9.61 6.06
N PRO A 121 1.18 -8.47 5.33
CA PRO A 121 1.40 -8.47 3.88
C PRO A 121 2.73 -9.13 3.50
N ILE A 122 2.76 -9.75 2.32
CA ILE A 122 3.98 -10.30 1.74
C ILE A 122 4.72 -9.14 1.07
N LEU A 123 5.80 -8.70 1.69
CA LEU A 123 6.57 -7.56 1.21
C LEU A 123 7.70 -8.01 0.28
N PRO A 124 8.09 -7.18 -0.71
CA PRO A 124 9.24 -7.46 -1.55
C PRO A 124 10.52 -7.67 -0.73
N PRO A 125 11.44 -8.53 -1.18
CA PRO A 125 12.74 -8.70 -0.53
C PRO A 125 13.50 -7.36 -0.46
N LEU A 126 14.29 -7.20 0.61
CA LEU A 126 15.03 -5.96 0.84
C LEU A 126 16.11 -5.77 -0.24
N GLY A 127 16.21 -4.55 -0.79
CA GLY A 127 17.26 -4.18 -1.74
C GLY A 127 16.99 -4.57 -3.20
N VAL A 128 15.85 -5.18 -3.52
CA VAL A 128 15.50 -5.60 -4.90
C VAL A 128 15.50 -4.43 -5.88
N GLU A 129 15.18 -3.21 -5.43
CA GLU A 129 15.19 -1.99 -6.23
C GLU A 129 16.57 -1.72 -6.90
N LYS A 130 17.67 -2.12 -6.24
CA LYS A 130 19.06 -1.86 -6.67
C LYS A 130 19.68 -2.96 -7.53
N LEU A 131 18.99 -4.09 -7.69
CA LEU A 131 19.48 -5.24 -8.44
C LEU A 131 19.40 -5.00 -9.96
N SER A 132 20.20 -5.74 -10.72
CA SER A 132 20.07 -5.79 -12.18
C SER A 132 18.75 -6.44 -12.60
N ASP A 133 18.30 -6.24 -13.85
CA ASP A 133 17.03 -6.78 -14.32
C ASP A 133 16.99 -8.31 -14.34
N GLU A 134 18.14 -8.96 -14.58
CA GLU A 134 18.31 -10.41 -14.52
C GLU A 134 18.22 -10.95 -13.08
N GLU A 135 18.84 -10.25 -12.14
CA GLU A 135 18.78 -10.58 -10.73
C GLU A 135 17.36 -10.39 -10.18
N LYS A 136 16.67 -9.30 -10.58
CA LYS A 136 15.26 -9.06 -10.24
C LYS A 136 14.37 -10.18 -10.75
N ALA A 137 14.54 -10.59 -12.01
CA ALA A 137 13.79 -11.68 -12.62
C ALA A 137 13.96 -12.99 -11.84
N LYS A 138 15.20 -13.32 -11.42
CA LYS A 138 15.49 -14.50 -10.62
C LYS A 138 14.89 -14.45 -9.22
N VAL A 139 14.98 -13.30 -8.55
CA VAL A 139 14.48 -13.12 -7.17
C VAL A 139 12.95 -13.08 -7.13
N LEU A 140 12.32 -12.42 -8.10
CA LEU A 140 10.87 -12.25 -8.18
C LEU A 140 10.19 -13.39 -8.96
N GLY A 141 10.96 -14.25 -9.63
CA GLY A 141 10.47 -15.45 -10.31
C GLY A 141 9.74 -15.19 -11.63
N TYR A 142 10.00 -14.07 -12.31
CA TYR A 142 9.45 -13.80 -13.64
C TYR A 142 10.48 -14.06 -14.75
N ALA A 143 10.01 -14.45 -15.93
CA ALA A 143 10.87 -14.65 -17.09
C ALA A 143 11.17 -13.33 -17.81
N LEU A 144 12.41 -13.14 -18.24
CA LEU A 144 12.77 -12.09 -19.19
C LEU A 144 12.46 -12.58 -20.61
N SER A 145 11.96 -11.69 -21.47
CA SER A 145 11.95 -11.97 -22.91
C SER A 145 13.35 -11.75 -23.45
N GLU A 146 13.83 -12.68 -24.28
CA GLU A 146 15.06 -12.51 -25.08
C GLU A 146 15.01 -11.26 -25.98
#